data_AF-A0A6J7I5N5-F1
#
_entry.id   AF-A0A6J7I5N5-F1
#
_cell.length_a   1.000
_cell.length_b   1.000
_cell.length_c   1.000
_cell.angle_alpha   90.00
_cell.angle_beta   90.00
_cell.angle_gamma   90.00
#
_symmetry.space_group_name_H-M   'P 1'
#
loop_
_entity.id
_entity.type
_entity.pdbx_description
1 polymer ?
#
loop_
_entity_poly.entity_id
_entity_poly.type
_entity_poly.pdbx_seq_one_letter_code
_entity_poly.pdbx_strand_id
1 'polypeptide(L)' 'MTVFFVFLALAAIGAVGLVAAGRLGELPEAEPDRRPELADSDPNFDVVLRGYRMDEVDAVIEDLRRRLDQAQS' A
#
# COMPACT_ATOMS: atom_id res chain seq x y z
N MET A 1 -36.02 -25.84 -25.28
CA MET A 1 -34.70 -25.30 -25.66
C MET A 1 -34.48 -23.90 -25.12
N THR A 2 -35.36 -22.93 -25.37
CA THR A 2 -35.22 -21.55 -24.87
C THR A 2 -35.15 -21.43 -23.34
N VAL A 3 -35.98 -22.20 -22.62
CA VAL A 3 -35.99 -22.21 -21.15
C VAL A 3 -34.64 -22.64 -20.56
N PHE A 4 -33.98 -23.62 -21.18
CA PHE A 4 -32.65 -24.07 -20.77
C PHE A 4 -31.61 -22.93 -20.90
N PHE A 5 -31.64 -22.19 -22.01
CA PHE A 5 -30.76 -21.02 -22.19
C PHE A 5 -31.02 -19.90 -21.19
N VAL A 6 -32.27 -19.67 -20.79
CA VAL A 6 -32.61 -18.70 -19.75
C VAL A 6 -32.00 -19.09 -18.41
N PHE A 7 -32.12 -20.36 -17.99
CA PHE A 7 -31.48 -20.83 -16.76
C PHE A 7 -29.96 -20.77 -16.83
N LEU A 8 -29.37 -21.12 -17.97
CA LEU A 8 -27.93 -21.05 -18.17
C LEU A 8 -27.42 -19.60 -18.09
N ALA A 9 -28.14 -18.65 -18.68
CA ALA A 9 -27.82 -17.23 -18.59
C ALA A 9 -27.91 -16.71 -17.14
N LEU A 10 -28.96 -17.08 -16.40
CA LEU A 10 -29.10 -16.70 -14.99
C LEU A 10 -27.98 -17.30 -14.12
N ALA A 11 -27.61 -18.56 -14.36
CA ALA A 11 -26.51 -19.22 -13.67
C ALA A 11 -25.16 -18.53 -13.96
N ALA A 12 -24.91 -18.19 -15.23
CA ALA A 12 -23.69 -17.47 -15.63
C ALA A 12 -23.60 -16.08 -14.98
N ILE A 13 -24.70 -15.31 -14.98
CA ILE A 13 -24.75 -13.99 -14.34
C ILE A 13 -24.52 -14.10 -12.83
N GLY A 14 -25.15 -15.09 -12.17
CA GLY A 14 -24.95 -15.34 -10.75
C GLY A 14 -23.51 -15.72 -10.40
N ALA A 15 -22.88 -16.56 -11.23
CA ALA A 15 -21.47 -16.95 -11.06
C ALA A 15 -20.54 -15.73 -11.20
N VAL A 16 -20.74 -14.89 -12.21
CA VAL A 16 -19.96 -13.65 -12.39
C VAL A 16 -20.15 -12.71 -11.20
N GLY A 17 -21.38 -12.53 -10.72
CA GLY A 17 -21.66 -11.71 -9.55
C GLY A 17 -20.95 -12.20 -8.28
N LEU A 18 -20.90 -13.52 -8.05
CA LEU A 18 -20.19 -14.11 -6.92
C LEU A 18 -18.67 -13.91 -6.99
N VAL A 19 -18.10 -14.01 -8.19
CA VAL A 19 -16.66 -13.73 -8.43
C VAL A 19 -16.36 -12.26 -8.19
N ALA A 20 -17.16 -11.35 -8.74
CA ALA A 20 -16.98 -9.91 -8.58
C ALA A 20 -17.13 -9.44 -7.12
N ALA A 21 -18.01 -10.09 -6.35
CA ALA A 21 -18.19 -9.81 -4.92
C ALA A 21 -17.06 -10.38 -4.03
N GLY A 22 -16.06 -11.05 -4.60
CA GLY A 22 -14.96 -11.66 -3.85
C GLY A 22 -15.39 -12.87 -3.01
N ARG A 23 -16.54 -13.48 -3.30
CA ARG A 23 -17.07 -14.61 -2.52
C ARG A 23 -16.48 -15.97 -2.94
N LEU A 24 -15.76 -16.02 -4.06
CA LEU A 24 -15.21 -17.27 -4.63
C LEU A 24 -13.72 -17.52 -4.32
N GLY A 25 -13.06 -16.68 -3.52
CA GLY A 25 -11.67 -16.92 -3.13
C GLY A 25 -11.00 -15.72 -2.49
N GLU A 26 -9.95 -15.99 -1.71
CA GLU A 26 -9.05 -14.95 -1.22
C GLU A 26 -8.32 -14.32 -2.41
N LEU A 27 -8.18 -12.99 -2.38
CA LEU A 27 -7.27 -12.31 -3.30
C LEU A 27 -5.85 -12.81 -3.02
N PRO A 28 -4.97 -12.90 -4.03
CA PRO A 28 -3.57 -13.18 -3.79
C PRO A 28 -3.04 -12.22 -2.73
N GLU A 29 -2.19 -12.72 -1.83
CA GLU A 29 -1.57 -11.90 -0.79
C GLU A 29 -1.03 -10.63 -1.42
N ALA A 30 -1.45 -9.48 -0.90
CA ALA A 30 -0.93 -8.21 -1.36
C ALA A 30 0.58 -8.25 -1.19
N GLU A 31 1.30 -7.88 -2.26
CA GLU A 31 2.76 -7.75 -2.23
C GLU A 31 3.14 -6.98 -0.95
N PRO A 32 4.09 -7.47 -0.15
CA PRO A 32 4.46 -6.82 1.10
C PRO A 32 4.76 -5.36 0.82
N ASP A 33 4.05 -4.48 1.53
CA ASP A 33 4.28 -3.05 1.53
C ASP A 33 5.79 -2.83 1.69
N ARG A 34 6.45 -2.27 0.66
CA ARG A 34 7.87 -1.91 0.74
C ARG A 34 7.99 -0.69 1.65
N ARG A 35 7.69 -0.89 2.92
CA ARG A 35 8.18 0.00 3.94
C ARG A 35 9.70 -0.16 3.91
N PRO A 36 10.47 0.95 3.87
CA PRO A 36 11.89 0.84 4.16
C PRO A 36 12.01 0.05 5.47
N GLU A 37 12.96 -0.89 5.52
CA GLU A 37 13.29 -1.55 6.78
C GLU A 37 13.67 -0.45 7.76
N LEU A 38 12.71 -0.02 8.57
CA LEU A 38 12.90 0.77 9.77
C LEU A 38 13.54 -0.16 10.81
N ALA A 39 14.62 -0.85 10.45
CA ALA A 39 15.63 -1.15 11.45
C ALA A 39 16.01 0.23 12.00
N ASP A 40 16.02 0.41 13.32
CA ASP A 40 16.32 1.63 14.10
C ASP A 40 17.53 2.47 13.61
N SER A 41 17.50 2.93 12.37
CA SER A 41 18.63 3.43 11.62
C SER A 41 18.28 4.83 11.18
N ASP A 42 19.21 5.76 11.39
CA ASP A 42 19.09 7.10 10.84
C ASP A 42 18.86 7.01 9.32
N PRO A 43 17.92 7.81 8.78
CA PRO A 43 17.69 7.85 7.35
C PRO A 43 18.96 8.29 6.63
N ASN A 44 19.43 7.47 5.70
CA ASN A 44 20.60 7.78 4.88
C ASN A 44 20.14 8.27 3.50
N PHE A 45 20.67 9.39 3.04
CA PHE A 45 20.34 10.01 1.76
C PHE A 45 21.55 10.00 0.83
N ASP A 46 21.33 9.61 -0.42
CA ASP A 46 22.36 9.65 -1.45
C ASP A 46 22.78 11.09 -1.77
N VAL A 47 24.09 11.28 -1.98
CA VAL A 47 24.66 12.57 -2.42
C VAL A 47 24.71 12.63 -3.94
N VAL A 48 24.11 13.67 -4.51
CA VAL A 48 24.05 13.91 -5.96
C VAL A 48 24.79 15.19 -6.35
N LEU A 49 25.07 15.37 -7.65
CA LEU A 49 25.82 16.53 -8.19
C LEU A 49 25.25 17.89 -7.74
N ARG A 50 23.94 17.97 -7.51
CA ARG A 50 23.28 19.13 -6.92
C ARG A 50 22.22 18.67 -5.93
N GLY A 51 22.56 18.65 -4.65
CA GLY A 51 21.66 18.31 -3.55
C GLY A 51 21.60 19.41 -2.50
N TYR A 52 20.80 19.18 -1.46
CA TYR A 52 20.84 19.99 -0.25
C TYR A 52 22.09 19.65 0.58
N ARG A 53 22.49 20.59 1.44
CA ARG A 53 23.59 20.35 2.37
C ARG A 53 23.14 19.39 3.46
N MET A 54 23.94 18.35 3.73
CA MET A 54 23.55 17.30 4.69
C MET A 54 23.38 17.85 6.12
N ASP A 55 24.19 18.83 6.53
CA ASP A 55 24.08 19.44 7.86
C ASP A 55 22.75 20.20 8.07
N GLU A 56 22.21 20.79 7.01
CA GLU A 56 20.90 21.44 7.05
C GLU A 56 19.77 20.40 7.09
N VAL A 57 19.92 19.31 6.34
CA VAL A 57 18.96 18.19 6.34
C VAL A 57 18.87 17.55 7.72
N ASP A 58 20.01 17.25 8.34
CA ASP A 58 20.10 16.67 9.68
C ASP A 58 19.41 17.56 10.73
N ALA A 59 19.68 18.87 10.69
CA ALA A 59 19.06 19.83 11.59
C ALA A 59 17.53 19.90 11.44
N VAL A 60 17.02 19.81 10.21
CA VAL A 60 15.58 19.81 9.93
C VAL A 60 14.92 18.52 10.42
N ILE A 61 15.56 17.36 10.17
CA ILE A 61 15.04 16.07 10.64
C ILE A 61 14.95 16.04 12.16
N GLU A 62 15.99 16.52 12.85
CA GLU A 62 16.02 16.59 14.32
C GLU A 62 14.93 17.53 14.88
N ASP A 63 14.67 18.65 14.22
CA ASP A 63 13.56 19.53 14.61
C ASP A 63 12.19 18.88 14.39
N LEU A 64 12.00 18.16 13.29
CA LEU A 64 10.75 17.44 13.02
C LEU A 64 10.50 16.31 14.01
N ARG A 65 11.53 15.52 14.35
CA ARG A 65 11.46 14.47 15.38
C ARG A 65 10.96 15.04 16.70
N ARG A 66 11.60 16.12 17.18
CA ARG A 66 11.18 16.80 18.42
C ARG A 66 9.72 17.26 18.40
N ARG A 67 9.22 17.78 17.26
CA ARG A 67 7.82 18.21 17.14
C ARG A 67 6.84 17.02 17.13
N LEU A 68 7.21 15.93 16.48
CA LEU A 68 6.39 14.71 16.44
C LEU A 68 6.27 14.05 17.81
N ASP A 69 7.36 14.04 18.59
CA ASP A 69 7.34 13.50 19.96
C ASP A 69 6.44 14.34 20.88
N GLN A 70 6.47 15.67 20.72
CA GLN A 70 5.58 16.58 21.44
C GLN A 70 4.10 16.41 21.06
N ALA A 71 3.81 16.15 19.78
CA ALA A 71 2.45 15.99 19.30
C ALA A 71 1.80 14.64 19.66
N GLN A 72 2.62 13.64 19.98
CA GLN A 72 2.17 12.29 20.36
C GLN A 72 2.08 12.07 21.88
N SER A 73 2.52 13.04 22.68
CA SER A 73 2.40 13.07 24.14
C SER A 73 1.09 13.71 24.59
#